data_AF-A0A7L4ZRJ9-F1
#
_entry.id   AF-A0A7L4ZRJ9-F1
#
_cell.length_a   1.000
_cell.length_b   1.000
_cell.length_c   1.000
_cell.angle_alpha   90.00
_cell.angle_beta   90.00
_cell.angle_gamma   90.00
#
_symmetry.space_group_name_H-M   'P 1'
#
loop_
_entity.id
_entity.type
_entity.pdbx_description
1 polymer ?
#
loop_
_entity_poly.entity_id
_entity_poly.type
_entity_poly.pdbx_seq_one_letter_code
_entity_poly.pdbx_strand_id
1 'polypeptide(L)'
;MRKVKLPFSVCILVCIIFLVTESCVHQKKIVMAKNKTKDVSSSKGKYMISVPIVIKNFVKKNGEITKQTEIYIRRSIQDYYIKFCESNISREDLETKLATIAKEIKVVTLEVEFRDGHWDSCDGNLEQQSRMGAYVIIHRMVE
;
A
#
# COMPACT_ATOMS: atom_id res chain seq x y z
N MET A 1 71.13 -3.03 8.07
CA MET A 1 69.74 -3.36 7.70
C MET A 1 68.97 -2.07 7.41
N ARG A 2 68.32 -1.98 6.24
CA ARG A 2 67.75 -0.76 5.66
C ARG A 2 66.48 -0.30 6.39
N LYS A 3 66.41 0.97 6.78
CA LYS A 3 65.16 1.65 7.15
C LYS A 3 64.34 1.89 5.88
N VAL A 4 63.19 1.23 5.77
CA VAL A 4 62.22 1.45 4.69
C VAL A 4 61.50 2.77 4.97
N LYS A 5 61.73 3.79 4.14
CA LYS A 5 60.93 5.02 4.14
C LYS A 5 59.69 4.77 3.30
N LEU A 6 58.54 4.62 3.95
CA LEU A 6 57.24 4.62 3.26
C LEU A 6 56.98 6.02 2.69
N PRO A 7 56.60 6.15 1.41
CA PRO A 7 56.29 7.45 0.83
C PRO A 7 54.92 7.95 1.31
N PHE A 8 54.89 9.22 1.74
CA PHE A 8 53.74 9.98 2.28
C PHE A 8 52.47 9.89 1.41
N SER A 9 52.62 9.56 0.12
CA SER A 9 51.53 9.40 -0.86
C SER A 9 50.60 8.21 -0.59
N VAL A 10 51.09 7.13 0.03
CA VAL A 10 50.26 5.93 0.31
C VAL A 10 49.29 6.15 1.47
N CYS A 11 49.62 7.05 2.41
CA CYS A 11 48.73 7.39 3.53
C CYS A 11 47.48 8.17 3.08
N ILE A 12 47.60 8.98 2.03
CA ILE A 12 46.51 9.84 1.54
C ILE A 12 45.43 9.01 0.83
N LEU A 13 45.83 7.94 0.11
CA LEU A 13 44.88 7.09 -0.61
C LEU A 13 44.02 6.21 0.32
N VAL A 14 44.56 5.82 1.48
CA VAL A 14 43.83 5.01 2.48
C VAL A 14 42.79 5.84 3.25
N CYS A 15 43.00 7.15 3.41
CA CYS A 15 42.05 8.03 4.09
C CYS A 15 40.78 8.31 3.26
N ILE A 16 40.87 8.28 1.92
CA ILE A 16 39.74 8.57 1.04
C ILE A 16 38.74 7.39 0.97
N ILE A 17 39.21 6.16 1.21
CA ILE A 17 38.36 4.95 1.18
C ILE A 17 37.46 4.83 2.43
N PHE A 18 37.77 5.53 3.53
CA PHE A 18 36.98 5.47 4.77
C PHE A 18 35.84 6.50 4.88
N LEU A 19 35.64 7.38 3.89
CA LEU A 19 34.63 8.45 3.95
C LEU A 19 33.25 8.12 3.33
N VAL A 20 33.01 6.88 2.88
CA VAL A 20 31.75 6.52 2.20
C VAL A 20 30.79 5.66 3.03
N THR A 21 31.04 5.49 4.33
CA THR A 21 30.06 4.88 5.24
C THR A 21 29.73 5.86 6.35
N GLU A 22 28.51 6.39 6.32
CA GLU A 22 27.72 7.03 7.40
C GLU A 22 26.79 8.09 6.76
N SER A 23 25.92 7.65 5.85
CA SER A 23 24.65 8.34 5.60
C SER A 23 23.52 7.44 6.08
N CYS A 24 23.45 7.27 7.40
CA CYS A 24 22.21 6.88 8.05
C CYS A 24 21.36 8.14 8.23
N VAL A 25 20.33 8.25 7.40
CA VAL A 25 19.29 9.27 7.45
C VAL A 25 18.70 9.33 8.86
N HIS A 26 18.92 10.44 9.55
CA HIS A 26 18.20 10.77 10.77
C HIS A 26 16.74 11.08 10.41
N GLN A 27 15.90 10.04 10.30
CA GLN A 27 14.46 10.23 10.16
C GLN A 27 13.93 10.80 11.46
N LYS A 28 13.66 12.11 11.45
CA LYS A 28 12.85 12.80 12.45
C LYS A 28 11.56 11.99 12.63
N LYS A 29 11.38 11.35 13.80
CA LYS A 29 10.11 10.76 14.22
C LYS A 29 9.07 11.88 14.24
N ILE A 30 8.34 12.04 13.14
CA ILE A 30 7.04 12.69 13.17
C ILE A 30 6.16 11.73 13.97
N VAL A 31 5.91 12.07 15.22
CA VAL A 31 4.88 11.42 16.03
C VAL A 31 3.56 11.78 15.36
N MET A 32 3.14 10.94 14.41
CA MET A 32 1.78 10.96 13.88
C MET A 32 0.85 10.75 15.07
N ALA A 33 0.06 11.77 15.37
CA ALA A 33 -0.87 11.77 16.49
C ALA A 33 -1.71 10.49 16.48
N LYS A 34 -1.64 9.78 17.60
CA LYS A 34 -2.16 8.43 17.80
C LYS A 34 -3.67 8.47 18.06
N ASN A 35 -4.46 8.92 17.09
CA ASN A 35 -5.91 8.69 17.06
C ASN A 35 -6.26 7.72 15.92
N LYS A 36 -5.65 6.52 15.93
CA LYS A 36 -6.22 5.38 15.22
C LYS A 36 -7.33 4.82 16.12
N THR A 37 -8.58 5.01 15.72
CA THR A 37 -9.68 4.16 16.18
C THR A 37 -9.26 2.72 15.97
N LYS A 38 -9.20 1.94 17.05
CA LYS A 38 -8.83 0.53 16.98
C LYS A 38 -9.90 -0.18 16.14
N ASP A 39 -9.47 -1.03 15.22
CA ASP A 39 -10.39 -1.85 14.43
C ASP A 39 -11.26 -2.65 15.41
N VAL A 40 -12.58 -2.59 15.24
CA VAL A 40 -13.51 -3.34 16.08
C VAL A 40 -13.77 -4.66 15.37
N SER A 41 -13.39 -5.78 15.98
CA SER A 41 -13.75 -7.09 15.45
C SER A 41 -15.27 -7.28 15.58
N SER A 42 -15.94 -7.48 14.45
CA SER A 42 -17.39 -7.67 14.37
C SER A 42 -17.75 -9.15 14.51
N SER A 43 -16.92 -10.03 13.97
CA SER A 43 -17.01 -11.49 14.06
C SER A 43 -15.67 -12.13 13.65
N LYS A 44 -15.54 -13.46 13.72
CA LYS A 44 -14.30 -14.20 13.40
C LYS A 44 -13.79 -13.83 11.98
N GLY A 45 -12.72 -13.04 11.91
CA GLY A 45 -12.09 -12.58 10.66
C GLY A 45 -12.65 -11.30 10.03
N LYS A 46 -13.73 -10.72 10.58
CA LYS A 46 -14.32 -9.47 10.07
C LYS A 46 -14.01 -8.27 10.97
N TYR A 47 -13.73 -7.14 10.34
CA TYR A 47 -13.31 -5.92 11.00
C TYR A 47 -14.16 -4.73 10.54
N MET A 48 -14.58 -3.92 11.50
CA MET A 48 -15.18 -2.61 11.26
C MET A 48 -14.07 -1.57 11.24
N ILE A 49 -13.84 -0.93 10.10
CA ILE A 49 -12.76 0.02 9.90
C ILE A 49 -13.25 1.28 9.21
N SER A 50 -12.72 2.44 9.62
CA SER A 50 -12.89 3.71 8.90
C SER A 50 -11.60 4.01 8.15
N VAL A 51 -11.65 4.01 6.82
CA VAL A 51 -10.47 4.07 5.96
C VAL A 51 -10.67 5.00 4.76
N PRO A 52 -9.61 5.68 4.30
CA PRO A 52 -9.64 6.38 3.02
C PRO A 52 -9.77 5.39 1.86
N ILE A 53 -10.57 5.77 0.85
CA ILE A 53 -10.63 5.08 -0.43
C ILE A 53 -9.70 5.77 -1.42
N VAL A 54 -8.99 4.96 -2.20
CA VAL A 54 -8.06 5.41 -3.23
C VAL A 54 -8.42 4.76 -4.54
N ILE A 55 -8.51 5.57 -5.59
CA ILE A 55 -8.75 5.12 -6.95
C ILE A 55 -7.46 5.32 -7.74
N LYS A 56 -7.02 4.28 -8.45
CA LYS A 56 -5.80 4.31 -9.29
C LYS A 56 -6.14 3.80 -10.68
N ASN A 57 -5.40 4.26 -11.69
CA ASN A 57 -5.49 3.64 -13.01
C ASN A 57 -4.86 2.25 -12.98
N PHE A 58 -5.49 1.30 -13.67
CA PHE A 58 -4.94 -0.03 -13.87
C PHE A 58 -3.76 0.05 -14.84
N VAL A 59 -2.65 -0.56 -14.44
CA VAL A 59 -1.40 -0.61 -15.20
C VAL A 59 -1.18 -2.04 -15.68
N LYS A 60 -0.97 -2.20 -16.98
CA LYS A 60 -0.65 -3.49 -17.60
C LYS A 60 0.76 -3.97 -17.24
N LYS A 61 1.05 -5.26 -17.41
CA LYS A 61 2.41 -5.83 -17.24
C LYS A 61 3.47 -5.14 -18.09
N ASN A 62 3.09 -4.62 -19.25
CA ASN A 62 3.95 -3.85 -20.14
C ASN A 62 4.12 -2.37 -19.73
N GLY A 63 3.56 -1.94 -18.59
CA GLY A 63 3.62 -0.56 -18.09
C GLY A 63 2.57 0.38 -18.69
N GLU A 64 1.72 -0.07 -19.61
CA GLU A 64 0.68 0.76 -20.22
C GLU A 64 -0.42 1.11 -19.21
N ILE A 65 -0.70 2.40 -19.05
CA ILE A 65 -1.80 2.90 -18.23
C ILE A 65 -3.09 2.76 -19.02
N THR A 66 -4.06 2.06 -18.45
CA THR A 66 -5.38 1.88 -19.06
C THR A 66 -6.39 2.91 -18.56
N LYS A 67 -7.54 3.02 -19.25
CA LYS A 67 -8.69 3.81 -18.78
C LYS A 67 -9.45 3.15 -17.64
N GLN A 68 -9.23 1.85 -17.40
CA GLN A 68 -9.86 1.14 -16.30
C GLN A 68 -9.19 1.58 -14.99
N THR A 69 -10.00 1.77 -13.96
CA THR A 69 -9.50 2.14 -12.63
C THR A 69 -9.75 1.02 -11.64
N GLU A 70 -8.93 0.99 -10.61
CA GLU A 70 -9.02 0.06 -9.50
C GLU A 70 -9.21 0.83 -8.21
N ILE A 71 -9.97 0.25 -7.30
CA ILE A 71 -10.32 0.86 -6.03
C ILE A 71 -9.65 0.10 -4.90
N TYR A 72 -9.08 0.85 -3.98
CA TYR A 72 -8.29 0.35 -2.85
C TYR A 72 -8.77 0.97 -1.55
N ILE A 73 -8.63 0.24 -0.45
CA ILE A 73 -8.61 0.85 0.89
C ILE A 73 -7.16 1.20 1.26
N ARG A 74 -6.94 2.39 1.82
CA ARG A 74 -5.61 2.81 2.29
C ARG A 74 -5.46 2.58 3.78
N ARG A 75 -4.41 1.85 4.17
CA ARG A 75 -4.05 1.57 5.56
C ARG A 75 -2.59 1.95 5.77
N SER A 76 -2.32 3.01 6.55
CA SER A 76 -0.98 3.43 7.00
C SER A 76 0.09 3.57 5.89
N ILE A 77 0.61 2.46 5.36
CA ILE A 77 1.66 2.36 4.35
C ILE A 77 1.27 1.50 3.14
N GLN A 78 0.15 0.79 3.20
CA GLN A 78 -0.27 -0.19 2.20
C GLN A 78 -1.68 0.10 1.70
N ASP A 79 -1.87 -0.14 0.40
CA ASP A 79 -3.18 -0.14 -0.24
C ASP A 79 -3.60 -1.58 -0.50
N TYR A 80 -4.81 -1.93 -0.09
CA TYR A 80 -5.39 -3.25 -0.32
C TYR A 80 -6.44 -3.14 -1.42
N TYR A 81 -6.29 -3.96 -2.46
CA TYR A 81 -7.22 -4.01 -3.58
C TYR A 81 -8.59 -4.48 -3.09
N ILE A 82 -9.66 -3.81 -3.52
CA ILE A 82 -11.02 -4.23 -3.22
C ILE A 82 -11.46 -5.21 -4.30
N LYS A 83 -11.67 -6.47 -3.91
CA LYS A 83 -12.15 -7.52 -4.82
C LYS A 83 -13.68 -7.54 -4.84
N PHE A 84 -14.26 -6.70 -5.69
CA PHE A 84 -15.73 -6.48 -5.72
C PHE A 84 -16.53 -7.75 -6.05
N CYS A 85 -16.03 -8.61 -6.93
CA CYS A 85 -16.68 -9.86 -7.30
C CYS A 85 -16.78 -10.88 -6.15
N GLU A 86 -16.00 -10.72 -5.07
CA GLU A 86 -16.16 -11.49 -3.83
C GLU A 86 -16.81 -10.66 -2.70
N SER A 87 -17.09 -9.38 -2.95
CA SER A 87 -17.72 -8.49 -1.99
C SER A 87 -19.24 -8.58 -2.09
N ASN A 88 -19.93 -8.26 -0.99
CA ASN A 88 -21.39 -8.21 -0.96
C ASN A 88 -21.95 -6.86 -1.44
N ILE A 89 -21.08 -5.91 -1.79
CA ILE A 89 -21.45 -4.62 -2.37
C ILE A 89 -20.89 -4.53 -3.78
N SER A 90 -21.59 -3.80 -4.64
CA SER A 90 -21.10 -3.51 -5.98
C SER A 90 -20.07 -2.36 -5.96
N ARG A 91 -19.37 -2.21 -7.08
CA ARG A 91 -18.47 -1.08 -7.28
C ARG A 91 -19.26 0.22 -7.34
N GLU A 92 -20.40 0.19 -8.01
CA GLU A 92 -21.31 1.31 -8.22
C GLU A 92 -21.87 1.84 -6.89
N ASP A 93 -22.20 0.94 -5.95
CA ASP A 93 -22.67 1.32 -4.62
C ASP A 93 -21.60 2.13 -3.87
N LEU A 94 -20.35 1.66 -3.91
CA LEU A 94 -19.24 2.35 -3.25
C LEU A 94 -18.96 3.69 -3.93
N GLU A 95 -18.91 3.74 -5.26
CA GLU A 95 -18.67 4.98 -6.01
C GLU A 95 -19.79 6.01 -5.75
N THR A 96 -21.04 5.58 -5.67
CA THR A 96 -22.18 6.41 -5.31
C THR A 96 -22.00 7.00 -3.91
N LYS A 97 -21.64 6.17 -2.91
CA LYS A 97 -21.36 6.67 -1.56
C LYS A 97 -20.20 7.68 -1.57
N LEU A 98 -19.14 7.43 -2.31
CA LEU A 98 -18.00 8.33 -2.44
C LEU A 98 -18.35 9.65 -3.14
N ALA A 99 -19.34 9.67 -4.02
CA ALA A 99 -19.81 10.91 -4.66
C ALA A 99 -20.51 11.84 -3.66
N THR A 100 -21.12 11.31 -2.61
CA THR A 100 -21.78 12.11 -1.55
C THR A 100 -20.80 12.83 -0.62
N ILE A 101 -19.51 12.45 -0.65
CA ILE A 101 -18.49 13.00 0.25
C ILE A 101 -17.78 14.16 -0.45
N ALA A 102 -18.05 15.39 0.00
CA ALA A 102 -17.45 16.62 -0.55
C ALA A 102 -15.97 16.83 -0.14
N LYS A 103 -15.42 15.96 0.71
CA LYS A 103 -14.01 16.07 1.17
C LYS A 103 -13.07 15.55 0.10
N GLU A 104 -11.90 16.18 0.00
CA GLU A 104 -10.81 15.73 -0.87
C GLU A 104 -10.38 14.29 -0.56
N ILE A 105 -10.24 13.97 0.73
CA ILE A 105 -9.99 12.61 1.20
C ILE A 105 -11.33 11.96 1.56
N LYS A 106 -11.73 10.99 0.73
CA LYS A 106 -12.97 10.25 0.92
C LYS A 106 -12.76 9.09 1.89
N VAL A 107 -13.31 9.22 3.10
CA VAL A 107 -13.23 8.21 4.15
C VAL A 107 -14.60 7.55 4.32
N VAL A 108 -14.61 6.22 4.36
CA VAL A 108 -15.83 5.42 4.57
C VAL A 108 -15.61 4.43 5.70
N THR A 109 -16.69 4.10 6.41
CA THR A 109 -16.69 3.04 7.42
C THR A 109 -17.25 1.77 6.81
N LEU A 110 -16.50 0.68 6.89
CA LEU A 110 -16.78 -0.58 6.22
C LEU A 110 -16.64 -1.75 7.18
N GLU A 111 -17.49 -2.76 7.02
CA GLU A 111 -17.21 -4.10 7.53
C GLU A 111 -16.45 -4.88 6.45
N VAL A 112 -15.22 -5.27 6.76
CA VAL A 112 -14.32 -5.88 5.80
C VAL A 112 -13.70 -7.18 6.30
N GLU A 113 -13.21 -7.97 5.37
CA GLU A 113 -12.37 -9.12 5.64
C GLU A 113 -11.14 -9.06 4.72
N PHE A 114 -9.96 -9.23 5.31
CA PHE A 114 -8.69 -9.27 4.58
C PHE A 114 -8.39 -10.72 4.22
N ARG A 115 -7.98 -10.95 2.97
CA ARG A 115 -7.65 -12.27 2.44
C ARG A 115 -6.38 -12.18 1.61
N ASP A 116 -5.73 -13.33 1.42
CA ASP A 116 -4.63 -13.49 0.48
C ASP A 116 -5.07 -14.38 -0.68
N GLY A 117 -4.69 -14.02 -1.91
CA GLY A 117 -5.01 -14.85 -3.06
C GLY A 117 -4.97 -14.08 -4.37
N HIS A 118 -5.64 -14.64 -5.38
CA HIS A 118 -5.72 -14.04 -6.70
C HIS A 118 -6.64 -12.83 -6.71
N TRP A 119 -6.15 -11.71 -7.24
CA TRP A 119 -6.94 -10.50 -7.39
C TRP A 119 -7.88 -10.61 -8.58
N ASP A 120 -7.38 -11.18 -9.67
CA ASP A 120 -8.07 -11.17 -10.95
C ASP A 120 -9.05 -12.31 -11.13
N SER A 121 -8.99 -13.38 -10.32
CA SER A 121 -9.82 -14.57 -10.53
C SER A 121 -11.26 -14.35 -10.05
N CYS A 122 -12.17 -14.02 -10.95
CA CYS A 122 -13.62 -14.04 -10.71
C CYS A 122 -14.42 -14.56 -11.90
N ASP A 123 -13.93 -14.28 -13.10
CA ASP A 123 -14.58 -14.63 -14.35
C ASP A 123 -13.48 -15.31 -15.15
N GLY A 124 -13.60 -16.60 -15.44
CA GLY A 124 -12.52 -17.49 -15.94
C GLY A 124 -11.89 -17.13 -17.29
N ASN A 125 -11.92 -15.86 -17.68
CA ASN A 125 -11.29 -15.29 -18.87
C ASN A 125 -9.78 -15.12 -18.62
N LEU A 126 -8.98 -15.70 -19.51
CA LEU A 126 -7.54 -15.94 -19.33
C LEU A 126 -6.65 -14.71 -19.60
N GLU A 127 -7.23 -13.56 -19.97
CA GLU A 127 -6.53 -12.27 -20.13
C GLU A 127 -6.29 -11.56 -18.77
N GLN A 128 -6.20 -12.33 -17.68
CA GLN A 128 -5.96 -11.83 -16.34
C GLN A 128 -4.46 -11.69 -16.11
N GLN A 129 -4.05 -10.63 -15.40
CA GLN A 129 -2.64 -10.42 -15.08
C GLN A 129 -2.07 -11.45 -14.07
N SER A 130 -2.83 -12.49 -13.69
CA SER A 130 -2.48 -13.49 -12.67
C SER A 130 -1.91 -12.85 -11.40
N ARG A 131 -2.50 -11.73 -10.95
CA ARG A 131 -1.99 -11.01 -9.78
C ARG A 131 -2.39 -11.72 -8.51
N MET A 132 -1.46 -11.82 -7.57
CA MET A 132 -1.67 -12.41 -6.25
C MET A 132 -1.19 -11.47 -5.15
N GLY A 133 -1.88 -11.49 -4.01
CA GLY A 133 -1.47 -10.78 -2.81
C GLY A 133 -2.65 -10.54 -1.88
N ALA A 134 -2.41 -9.76 -0.82
CA ALA A 134 -3.44 -9.37 0.11
C ALA A 134 -4.48 -8.46 -0.57
N TYR A 135 -5.75 -8.79 -0.43
CA TYR A 135 -6.90 -8.00 -0.89
C TYR A 135 -7.94 -7.91 0.22
N VAL A 136 -8.95 -7.07 -0.02
CA VAL A 136 -10.07 -6.89 0.89
C VAL A 136 -11.38 -7.21 0.19
N ILE A 137 -12.28 -7.87 0.90
CA ILE A 137 -13.69 -7.97 0.54
C ILE A 137 -14.52 -7.12 1.48
N ILE A 138 -15.57 -6.50 0.95
CA ILE A 138 -16.47 -5.64 1.72
C ILE A 138 -17.78 -6.40 1.95
N HIS A 139 -18.12 -6.59 3.22
CA HIS A 139 -19.37 -7.24 3.62
C HIS A 139 -20.53 -6.23 3.64
N ARG A 140 -20.28 -5.00 4.09
CA ARG A 140 -21.27 -3.89 4.06
C ARG A 140 -20.60 -2.54 4.29
N MET A 141 -21.27 -1.49 3.85
CA MET A 141 -20.98 -0.10 4.22
C MET A 141 -21.76 0.27 5.48
N VAL A 142 -21.16 1.10 6.32
CA VAL A 142 -21.74 1.57 7.58
C VAL A 142 -21.94 3.06 7.44
N GLU A 143 -23.15 3.53 7.76
CA GLU A 143 -23.53 4.94 7.67
C GLU A 143 -22.82 5.83 8.69
#